data_AF-A0A349DMJ2-F1
#
_entry.id   AF-A0A349DMJ2-F1
#
_cell.length_a   1.000
_cell.length_b   1.000
_cell.length_c   1.000
_cell.angle_alpha   90.00
_cell.angle_beta   90.00
_cell.angle_gamma   90.00
#
_symmetry.space_group_name_H-M   'P 1'
#
loop_
_entity.id
_entity.type
_entity.pdbx_description
1 polymer ?
#
loop_
_entity_poly.entity_id
_entity_poly.type
_entity_poly.pdbx_seq_one_letter_code
_entity_poly.pdbx_strand_id
1 'polypeptide(L)'
;MEENDPIKETTRQNHDSQWVKEVARQSWEPELLISGAAAYASLSLPDVFKSVFLTYQSEYMIGSSFLDLYFPALIYSVFASIGQILILTFVLHFSMRAFWVGMVGLLSVYPEGIRFDEIKYVNNYGKEFLKRKLTSVEEFIIRLDKWCSVLFSIAFIIVLVMLGVAFMYGMFFLVVAVGKMLVPGEWLKSYEIFITFFIAIVFGILMIVVIVLKQMKKSHKAEKWGFLLNYRMSQLIFPLISKATPYLMYTFYSNLSRRTLMVSSILIGTLFAVLLVSNSNDSYTRKKIVGTRSYFSKGSAAHLLQSDYYENLRDAHDPVEHLTIQSDIVKEPFLKLFIAYPKRLDFRLEQFCKPAIVDTKIPKPAQREMRDAHYLACFKQMYQVFINQQPIEQLNFMYYVHPTSKAKGIIAYIPIDDLINGSKNLLQIKTKIPNPLIKKKQRTAYEYSLPFWYIKEK
;
A
#
# COMPACT_ATOMS: atom_id res chain seq x y z
N MET A 1 -22.66 -41.14 33.51
CA MET A 1 -21.46 -41.79 32.95
C MET A 1 -21.90 -42.43 31.65
N GLU A 2 -21.86 -41.67 30.56
CA GLU A 2 -22.03 -42.25 29.22
C GLU A 2 -20.74 -42.99 28.91
N GLU A 3 -20.86 -44.31 28.74
CA GLU A 3 -19.78 -45.19 28.35
C GLU A 3 -19.41 -44.85 26.90
N ASN A 4 -18.26 -44.19 26.71
CA ASN A 4 -17.71 -43.89 25.39
C ASN A 4 -17.40 -45.21 24.69
N ASP A 5 -18.35 -45.67 23.88
CA ASP A 5 -18.22 -46.86 23.06
C ASP A 5 -17.15 -46.63 21.97
N PRO A 6 -15.96 -47.26 22.08
CA PRO A 6 -14.81 -46.98 21.22
C PRO A 6 -15.10 -47.34 19.75
N ILE A 7 -16.08 -48.23 19.49
CA ILE A 7 -16.45 -48.64 18.13
C ILE A 7 -17.23 -47.52 17.42
N LYS A 8 -18.07 -46.79 18.16
CA LYS A 8 -18.85 -45.66 17.63
C LYS A 8 -17.96 -44.45 17.31
N GLU A 9 -16.94 -44.18 18.14
CA GLU A 9 -15.93 -43.15 17.87
C GLU A 9 -15.06 -43.50 16.65
N THR A 10 -14.61 -44.75 16.53
CA THR A 10 -13.76 -45.19 15.40
C THR A 10 -14.53 -45.15 14.06
N THR A 11 -15.82 -45.49 14.08
CA THR A 11 -16.68 -45.45 12.88
C THR A 11 -17.01 -44.01 12.45
N ARG A 12 -17.27 -43.11 13.41
CA ARG A 12 -17.44 -41.66 13.13
C ARG A 12 -16.16 -41.04 12.58
N GLN A 13 -14.99 -41.33 13.18
CA GLN A 13 -13.71 -40.82 12.67
C GLN A 13 -13.39 -41.28 11.25
N ASN A 14 -13.70 -42.54 10.91
CA ASN A 14 -13.53 -43.05 9.54
C ASN A 14 -14.49 -42.39 8.55
N HIS A 15 -15.75 -42.19 8.93
CA HIS A 15 -16.74 -41.49 8.11
C HIS A 15 -16.34 -40.03 7.88
N ASP A 16 -15.94 -39.31 8.92
CA ASP A 16 -15.53 -37.90 8.83
C ASP A 16 -14.24 -37.75 7.98
N SER A 17 -13.30 -38.71 8.08
CA SER A 17 -12.10 -38.74 7.23
C SER A 17 -12.43 -38.96 5.75
N GLN A 18 -13.42 -39.82 5.46
CA GLN A 18 -13.88 -40.05 4.09
C GLN A 18 -14.64 -38.85 3.54
N TRP A 19 -15.49 -38.21 4.34
CA TRP A 19 -16.20 -36.99 3.96
C TRP A 19 -15.22 -35.86 3.61
N VAL A 20 -14.19 -35.60 4.44
CA VAL A 20 -13.17 -34.57 4.13
C VAL A 20 -12.47 -34.88 2.80
N LYS A 21 -12.16 -36.15 2.53
CA LYS A 21 -11.52 -36.56 1.26
C LYS A 21 -12.44 -36.37 0.06
N GLU A 22 -13.74 -36.60 0.22
CA GLU A 22 -14.72 -36.40 -0.84
C GLU A 22 -14.96 -34.92 -1.14
N VAL A 23 -15.09 -34.09 -0.09
CA VAL A 23 -15.15 -32.63 -0.23
C VAL A 23 -13.88 -32.08 -0.86
N ALA A 24 -12.71 -32.62 -0.51
CA ALA A 24 -11.45 -32.25 -1.14
C ALA A 24 -11.37 -32.67 -2.61
N ARG A 25 -12.05 -33.73 -3.04
CA ARG A 25 -12.13 -34.16 -4.46
C ARG A 25 -13.07 -33.29 -5.28
N GLN A 26 -14.14 -32.79 -4.66
CA GLN A 26 -15.10 -31.89 -5.28
C GLN A 26 -14.76 -30.42 -5.05
N SER A 27 -13.55 -30.12 -4.55
CA SER A 27 -13.15 -28.76 -4.19
C SER A 27 -13.06 -27.82 -5.38
N TRP A 28 -12.97 -28.33 -6.61
CA TRP A 28 -12.78 -27.50 -7.79
C TRP A 28 -13.88 -26.47 -8.03
N GLU A 29 -15.13 -26.80 -7.71
CA GLU A 29 -16.29 -25.93 -7.94
C GLU A 29 -16.29 -24.73 -6.97
N PRO A 30 -16.25 -24.93 -5.63
CA PRO A 30 -16.11 -23.81 -4.71
C PRO A 30 -14.76 -23.09 -4.85
N GLU A 31 -13.67 -23.80 -5.19
CA GLU A 31 -12.36 -23.19 -5.44
C GLU A 31 -12.42 -22.20 -6.60
N LEU A 32 -13.08 -22.54 -7.71
CA LEU A 32 -13.20 -21.64 -8.85
C LEU A 32 -14.02 -20.39 -8.50
N LEU A 33 -15.15 -20.55 -7.81
CA LEU A 33 -16.01 -19.44 -7.40
C LEU A 33 -15.28 -18.50 -6.42
N ILE A 34 -14.65 -19.08 -5.38
CA ILE A 34 -13.93 -18.31 -4.36
C ILE A 34 -12.71 -17.64 -4.98
N SER A 35 -11.92 -18.32 -5.82
CA SER A 35 -10.77 -17.72 -6.49
C SER A 35 -11.16 -16.62 -7.47
N GLY A 36 -12.27 -16.76 -8.19
CA GLY A 36 -12.77 -15.70 -9.06
C GLY A 36 -13.14 -14.43 -8.28
N ALA A 37 -13.89 -14.59 -7.18
CA ALA A 37 -14.24 -13.49 -6.29
C ALA A 37 -12.99 -12.87 -5.62
N ALA A 38 -12.05 -13.71 -5.16
CA ALA A 38 -10.83 -13.25 -4.51
C ALA A 38 -9.87 -12.57 -5.49
N ALA A 39 -9.79 -13.03 -6.75
CA ALA A 39 -9.03 -12.37 -7.81
C ALA A 39 -9.60 -10.98 -8.09
N TYR A 40 -10.92 -10.87 -8.26
CA TYR A 40 -11.61 -9.60 -8.45
C TYR A 40 -11.36 -8.64 -7.27
N ALA A 41 -11.56 -9.12 -6.03
CA ALA A 41 -11.29 -8.33 -4.84
C ALA A 41 -9.83 -7.88 -4.75
N SER A 42 -8.89 -8.75 -5.12
CA SER A 42 -7.45 -8.45 -5.11
C SER A 42 -7.09 -7.35 -6.11
N LEU A 43 -7.74 -7.30 -7.28
CA LEU A 43 -7.52 -6.26 -8.29
C LEU A 43 -7.93 -4.87 -7.80
N SER A 44 -8.90 -4.78 -6.88
CA SER A 44 -9.33 -3.51 -6.27
C SER A 44 -8.44 -3.05 -5.11
N LEU A 45 -7.59 -3.91 -4.55
CA LEU A 45 -6.75 -3.57 -3.39
C LEU A 45 -5.81 -2.38 -3.60
N PRO A 46 -5.13 -2.21 -4.74
CA PRO A 46 -4.23 -1.07 -4.95
C PRO A 46 -4.92 0.29 -4.78
N ASP A 47 -6.12 0.45 -5.34
CA ASP A 47 -6.89 1.70 -5.26
C ASP A 47 -7.41 1.95 -3.85
N VAL A 48 -7.84 0.88 -3.15
CA VAL A 48 -8.23 0.96 -1.74
C VAL A 48 -7.05 1.37 -0.87
N PHE A 49 -5.87 0.76 -1.06
CA PHE A 49 -4.68 1.12 -0.28
C PHE A 49 -4.21 2.55 -0.57
N LYS A 50 -4.24 2.97 -1.84
CA LYS A 50 -3.88 4.35 -2.24
C LYS A 50 -4.84 5.35 -1.58
N SER A 51 -6.15 5.16 -1.72
CA SER A 51 -7.15 6.08 -1.15
C SER A 51 -7.09 6.18 0.37
N VAL A 52 -6.92 5.05 1.08
CA VAL A 52 -6.75 5.02 2.53
C VAL A 52 -5.47 5.76 2.95
N PHE A 53 -4.36 5.53 2.25
CA PHE A 53 -3.08 6.19 2.53
C PHE A 53 -3.17 7.71 2.34
N LEU A 54 -3.78 8.16 1.25
CA LEU A 54 -3.93 9.60 0.96
C LEU A 54 -4.87 10.28 1.97
N THR A 55 -5.97 9.62 2.33
CA THR A 55 -6.89 10.12 3.36
C THR A 55 -6.20 10.24 4.72
N TYR A 56 -5.38 9.24 5.08
CA TYR A 56 -4.57 9.32 6.30
C TYR A 56 -3.60 10.51 6.26
N GLN A 57 -2.90 10.71 5.13
CA GLN A 57 -1.93 11.78 4.98
C GLN A 57 -2.56 13.18 5.05
N SER A 58 -3.78 13.36 4.51
CA SER A 58 -4.48 14.65 4.50
C SER A 58 -5.22 14.96 5.81
N GLU A 59 -5.96 13.99 6.37
CA GLU A 59 -6.91 14.25 7.47
C GLU A 59 -6.44 13.78 8.85
N TYR A 60 -5.48 12.86 8.94
CA TYR A 60 -5.12 12.20 10.22
C TYR A 60 -3.65 12.36 10.62
N MET A 61 -2.74 12.54 9.66
CA MET A 61 -1.32 12.67 9.95
C MET A 61 -1.04 13.95 10.73
N ILE A 62 -0.50 13.79 11.94
CA ILE A 62 -0.13 14.88 12.85
C ILE A 62 1.39 14.87 12.97
N GLY A 63 2.02 16.02 12.80
CA GLY A 63 3.47 16.18 12.87
C GLY A 63 4.15 16.21 11.51
N SER A 64 5.45 16.49 11.54
CA SER A 64 6.28 16.55 10.34
C SER A 64 7.69 16.02 10.58
N SER A 65 7.84 15.09 11.51
CA SER A 65 9.11 14.41 11.74
C SER A 65 9.42 13.44 10.59
N PHE A 66 10.66 12.93 10.56
CA PHE A 66 11.05 11.90 9.60
C PHE A 66 10.17 10.64 9.77
N LEU A 67 9.89 10.23 11.00
CA LEU A 67 9.07 9.04 11.27
C LEU A 67 7.62 9.24 10.80
N ASP A 68 7.04 10.42 11.03
CA ASP A 68 5.66 10.74 10.63
C ASP A 68 5.47 10.66 9.12
N LEU A 69 6.52 11.00 8.36
CA LEU A 69 6.47 11.00 6.90
C LEU A 69 6.76 9.60 6.35
N TYR A 70 7.90 9.00 6.68
CA TYR A 70 8.37 7.77 6.04
C TYR A 70 7.68 6.51 6.54
N PHE A 71 7.23 6.46 7.81
CA PHE A 71 6.64 5.24 8.37
C PHE A 71 5.29 4.90 7.74
N PRO A 72 4.32 5.83 7.60
CA PRO A 72 3.07 5.54 6.88
C PRO A 72 3.30 5.15 5.41
N ALA A 73 4.26 5.77 4.74
CA ALA A 73 4.61 5.42 3.35
C ALA A 73 5.26 4.04 3.23
N LEU A 74 6.03 3.61 4.24
CA LEU A 74 6.53 2.24 4.32
C LEU A 74 5.36 1.25 4.49
N ILE A 75 4.39 1.57 5.34
CA ILE A 75 3.19 0.74 5.54
C ILE A 75 2.45 0.59 4.21
N TYR A 76 2.15 1.70 3.53
CA TYR A 76 1.52 1.68 2.21
C TYR A 76 2.32 0.80 1.23
N SER A 77 3.64 0.98 1.16
CA SER A 77 4.50 0.20 0.28
C SER A 77 4.47 -1.30 0.58
N VAL A 78 4.41 -1.70 1.86
CA VAL A 78 4.27 -3.10 2.27
C VAL A 78 2.94 -3.67 1.79
N PHE A 79 1.82 -2.99 2.04
CA PHE A 79 0.49 -3.45 1.62
C PHE A 79 0.34 -3.50 0.09
N ALA A 80 0.81 -2.46 -0.61
CA ALA A 80 0.82 -2.43 -2.07
C ALA A 80 1.62 -3.62 -2.65
N SER A 81 2.78 -3.93 -2.07
CA SER A 81 3.62 -5.05 -2.51
C SER A 81 2.95 -6.41 -2.25
N ILE A 82 2.35 -6.61 -1.07
CA ILE A 82 1.60 -7.84 -0.76
C ILE A 82 0.39 -7.98 -1.69
N GLY A 83 -0.35 -6.90 -1.93
CA GLY A 83 -1.49 -6.88 -2.85
C GLY A 83 -1.10 -7.24 -4.29
N GLN A 84 0.01 -6.70 -4.80
CA GLN A 84 0.53 -7.03 -6.13
C GLN A 84 0.92 -8.51 -6.25
N ILE A 85 1.56 -9.08 -5.21
CA ILE A 85 1.88 -10.53 -5.17
C ILE A 85 0.59 -11.36 -5.13
N LEU A 86 -0.40 -10.92 -4.36
CA LEU A 86 -1.69 -11.60 -4.27
C LEU A 86 -2.44 -11.62 -5.61
N ILE A 87 -2.49 -10.47 -6.31
CA ILE A 87 -3.03 -10.37 -7.67
C ILE A 87 -2.33 -11.35 -8.60
N LEU A 88 -0.99 -11.34 -8.64
CA LEU A 88 -0.22 -12.24 -9.49
C LEU A 88 -0.54 -13.71 -9.18
N THR A 89 -0.66 -14.06 -7.90
CA THR A 89 -0.93 -15.43 -7.45
C THR A 89 -2.32 -15.88 -7.88
N PHE A 90 -3.35 -15.05 -7.71
CA PHE A 90 -4.71 -15.38 -8.14
C PHE A 90 -4.86 -15.42 -9.66
N VAL A 91 -4.20 -14.53 -10.40
CA VAL A 91 -4.20 -14.57 -11.88
C VAL A 91 -3.54 -15.86 -12.38
N LEU A 92 -2.40 -16.24 -11.79
CA LEU A 92 -1.73 -17.50 -12.12
C LEU A 92 -2.62 -18.70 -11.78
N HIS A 93 -3.26 -18.69 -10.61
CA HIS A 93 -4.19 -19.75 -10.17
C HIS A 93 -5.36 -19.89 -11.13
N PHE A 94 -6.03 -18.79 -11.44
CA PHE A 94 -7.15 -18.77 -12.37
C PHE A 94 -6.76 -19.25 -13.77
N SER A 95 -5.60 -18.82 -14.28
CA SER A 95 -5.09 -19.26 -15.58
C SER A 95 -4.78 -20.77 -15.59
N MET A 96 -4.19 -21.27 -14.52
CA MET A 96 -3.88 -22.69 -14.36
C MET A 96 -5.15 -23.54 -14.26
N ARG A 97 -6.18 -23.05 -13.57
CA ARG A 97 -7.49 -23.70 -13.46
C ARG A 97 -8.20 -23.70 -14.81
N ALA A 98 -8.17 -22.61 -15.57
CA ALA A 98 -8.71 -22.56 -16.92
C ALA A 98 -8.02 -23.57 -17.86
N PHE A 99 -6.68 -23.66 -17.77
CA PHE A 99 -5.93 -24.68 -18.50
C PHE A 99 -6.31 -26.10 -18.08
N TRP A 100 -6.51 -26.35 -16.78
CA TRP A 100 -6.99 -27.63 -16.27
C TRP A 100 -8.36 -28.01 -16.84
N VAL A 101 -9.32 -27.08 -16.83
CA VAL A 101 -10.65 -27.31 -17.42
C VAL A 101 -10.53 -27.67 -18.90
N GLY A 102 -9.66 -26.97 -19.64
CA GLY A 102 -9.37 -27.29 -21.04
C GLY A 102 -8.80 -28.70 -21.24
N MET A 103 -7.88 -29.13 -20.37
CA MET A 103 -7.32 -30.49 -20.42
C MET A 103 -8.35 -31.57 -20.07
N VAL A 104 -9.22 -31.32 -19.09
CA VAL A 104 -10.33 -32.23 -18.74
C VAL A 104 -11.31 -32.33 -19.91
N GLY A 105 -11.65 -31.20 -20.54
CA GLY A 105 -12.47 -31.19 -21.75
C GLY A 105 -11.82 -31.92 -22.93
N LEU A 106 -10.49 -31.87 -23.04
CA LEU A 106 -9.77 -32.64 -24.06
C LEU A 106 -9.84 -34.15 -23.80
N LEU A 107 -9.69 -34.56 -22.54
CA LEU A 107 -9.77 -35.98 -22.15
C LEU A 107 -11.19 -36.54 -22.32
N SER A 108 -12.24 -35.73 -22.14
CA SER A 108 -13.62 -36.19 -22.35
C SER A 108 -13.92 -36.47 -23.82
N VAL A 109 -13.33 -35.71 -24.75
CA VAL A 109 -13.47 -35.92 -26.20
C VAL A 109 -12.54 -37.03 -26.70
N TYR A 110 -11.34 -37.16 -26.11
CA TYR A 110 -10.33 -38.15 -26.48
C TYR A 110 -9.93 -39.01 -25.26
N PRO A 111 -10.74 -40.01 -24.86
CA PRO A 111 -10.53 -40.78 -23.63
C PRO A 111 -9.22 -41.59 -23.60
N GLU A 112 -8.74 -42.04 -24.77
CA GLU A 112 -7.48 -42.78 -24.90
C GLU A 112 -6.24 -41.89 -24.77
N GLY A 113 -6.42 -40.56 -24.74
CA GLY A 113 -5.33 -39.59 -24.67
C GLY A 113 -4.42 -39.63 -25.90
N ILE A 114 -3.11 -39.66 -25.68
CA ILE A 114 -2.12 -39.60 -26.77
C ILE A 114 -1.91 -41.00 -27.37
N ARG A 115 -2.39 -41.21 -28.59
CA ARG A 115 -2.08 -42.39 -29.41
C ARG A 115 -0.71 -42.23 -30.08
N PHE A 116 0.35 -42.56 -29.35
CA PHE A 116 1.74 -42.35 -29.79
C PHE A 116 2.07 -43.01 -31.13
N ASP A 117 1.50 -44.18 -31.41
CA ASP A 117 1.76 -44.94 -32.63
C ASP A 117 1.15 -44.29 -33.88
N GLU A 118 0.18 -43.39 -33.70
CA GLU A 118 -0.61 -42.78 -34.78
C GLU A 118 -0.27 -41.31 -35.05
N ILE A 119 0.77 -40.80 -34.39
CA ILE A 119 1.26 -39.45 -34.63
C ILE A 119 1.84 -39.38 -36.05
N LYS A 120 1.16 -38.67 -36.96
CA LYS A 120 1.48 -38.62 -38.40
C LYS A 120 2.76 -37.87 -38.74
N TYR A 121 3.12 -36.85 -37.97
CA TYR A 121 4.20 -35.90 -38.29
C TYR A 121 5.50 -36.15 -37.49
N VAL A 122 5.64 -37.32 -36.84
CA VAL A 122 6.78 -37.64 -35.98
C VAL A 122 7.39 -38.98 -36.40
N ASN A 123 8.71 -39.04 -36.54
CA ASN A 123 9.44 -40.27 -36.86
C ASN A 123 9.40 -41.27 -35.70
N ASN A 124 9.76 -42.54 -35.96
CA ASN A 124 9.70 -43.60 -34.94
C ASN A 124 10.53 -43.28 -33.69
N TYR A 125 11.69 -42.63 -33.86
CA TYR A 125 12.50 -42.15 -32.74
C TYR A 125 11.74 -41.13 -31.88
N GLY A 126 11.07 -40.15 -32.50
CA GLY A 126 10.31 -39.13 -31.81
C GLY A 126 9.08 -39.70 -31.10
N LYS A 127 8.41 -40.72 -31.68
CA LYS A 127 7.30 -41.42 -31.02
C LYS A 127 7.76 -42.10 -29.72
N GLU A 128 8.86 -42.85 -29.78
CA GLU A 128 9.48 -43.48 -28.60
C GLU A 128 9.97 -42.45 -27.58
N PHE A 129 10.59 -41.36 -28.04
CA PHE A 129 11.03 -40.28 -27.18
C PHE A 129 9.87 -39.61 -26.43
N LEU A 130 8.77 -39.30 -27.14
CA LEU A 130 7.58 -38.70 -26.54
C LEU A 130 6.90 -39.66 -25.56
N LYS A 131 6.81 -40.95 -25.89
CA LYS A 131 6.24 -41.99 -25.02
C LYS A 131 7.01 -42.13 -23.69
N ARG A 132 8.33 -41.92 -23.71
CA ARG A 132 9.17 -41.92 -22.49
C ARG A 132 9.07 -40.62 -21.69
N LYS A 133 8.83 -39.49 -22.36
CA LYS A 133 8.89 -38.16 -21.74
C LYS A 133 7.54 -37.67 -21.24
N LEU A 134 6.46 -37.97 -21.95
CA LEU A 134 5.11 -37.56 -21.63
C LEU A 134 4.44 -38.61 -20.75
N THR A 135 3.77 -38.16 -19.70
CA THR A 135 2.86 -38.99 -18.90
C THR A 135 1.52 -39.14 -19.60
N SER A 136 0.64 -40.00 -19.09
CA SER A 136 -0.75 -40.04 -19.57
C SER A 136 -1.42 -38.67 -19.36
N VAL A 137 -2.42 -38.37 -20.19
CA VAL A 137 -3.21 -37.14 -20.09
C VAL A 137 -3.92 -37.06 -18.74
N GLU A 138 -4.46 -38.19 -18.27
CA GLU A 138 -5.08 -38.32 -16.94
C GLU A 138 -4.09 -37.98 -15.81
N GLU A 139 -2.90 -38.58 -15.81
CA GLU A 139 -1.90 -38.31 -14.77
C GLU A 139 -1.46 -36.84 -14.78
N PHE A 140 -1.33 -36.27 -15.98
CA PHE A 140 -1.03 -34.85 -16.13
C PHE A 140 -2.12 -33.96 -15.54
N ILE A 141 -3.40 -34.26 -15.80
CA ILE A 141 -4.55 -33.54 -15.23
C ILE A 141 -4.54 -33.62 -13.71
N ILE A 142 -4.30 -34.80 -13.12
CA ILE A 142 -4.22 -34.99 -11.67
C ILE A 142 -3.07 -34.17 -11.07
N ARG A 143 -1.90 -34.15 -11.74
CA ARG A 143 -0.78 -33.32 -11.29
C ARG A 143 -1.15 -31.85 -11.37
N LEU A 144 -1.74 -31.40 -12.46
CA LEU A 144 -2.16 -30.03 -12.67
C LEU A 144 -3.17 -29.57 -11.61
N ASP A 145 -4.13 -30.41 -11.23
CA ASP A 145 -5.07 -30.15 -10.15
C ASP A 145 -4.37 -29.93 -8.80
N LYS A 146 -3.39 -30.78 -8.47
CA LYS A 146 -2.57 -30.63 -7.25
C LYS A 146 -1.83 -29.29 -7.23
N TRP A 147 -1.27 -28.88 -8.36
CA TRP A 147 -0.59 -27.59 -8.47
C TRP A 147 -1.58 -26.41 -8.29
N CYS A 148 -2.78 -26.47 -8.86
CA CYS A 148 -3.85 -25.49 -8.62
C CYS A 148 -4.16 -25.39 -7.12
N SER A 149 -4.39 -26.52 -6.45
CA SER A 149 -4.69 -26.57 -5.00
C SER A 149 -3.56 -26.01 -4.14
N VAL A 150 -2.30 -26.31 -4.49
CA VAL A 150 -1.11 -25.75 -3.82
C VAL A 150 -1.06 -24.23 -4.01
N LEU A 151 -1.30 -23.74 -5.22
CA LEU A 151 -1.26 -22.31 -5.52
C LEU A 151 -2.40 -21.55 -4.81
N PHE A 152 -3.60 -22.13 -4.75
CA PHE A 152 -4.71 -21.61 -3.96
C PHE A 152 -4.35 -21.49 -2.47
N SER A 153 -3.72 -22.53 -1.92
CA SER A 153 -3.26 -22.55 -0.53
C SER A 153 -2.17 -21.50 -0.26
N ILE A 154 -1.27 -21.25 -1.23
CA ILE A 154 -0.27 -20.18 -1.15
C ILE A 154 -0.95 -18.80 -1.16
N ALA A 155 -1.94 -18.59 -2.04
CA ALA A 155 -2.70 -17.34 -2.06
C ALA A 155 -3.37 -17.08 -0.70
N PHE A 156 -3.97 -18.11 -0.11
CA PHE A 156 -4.57 -18.02 1.21
C PHE A 156 -3.53 -17.65 2.28
N ILE A 157 -2.34 -18.27 2.29
CA ILE A 157 -1.25 -17.89 3.21
C ILE A 157 -0.88 -16.41 3.04
N ILE A 158 -0.78 -15.90 1.82
CA ILE A 158 -0.47 -14.49 1.56
C ILE A 158 -1.55 -13.57 2.18
N VAL A 159 -2.83 -13.93 2.05
CA VAL A 159 -3.94 -13.21 2.70
C VAL A 159 -3.80 -13.25 4.22
N LEU A 160 -3.50 -14.40 4.82
CA LEU A 160 -3.31 -14.51 6.27
C LEU A 160 -2.13 -13.66 6.75
N VAL A 161 -1.03 -13.64 5.99
CA VAL A 161 0.13 -12.79 6.26
C VAL A 161 -0.26 -11.31 6.19
N MET A 162 -1.00 -10.90 5.17
CA MET A 162 -1.52 -9.54 5.02
C MET A 162 -2.36 -9.12 6.22
N LEU A 163 -3.29 -9.98 6.66
CA LEU A 163 -4.15 -9.73 7.82
C LEU A 163 -3.36 -9.62 9.13
N GLY A 164 -2.34 -10.46 9.33
CA GLY A 164 -1.48 -10.36 10.52
C GLY A 164 -0.62 -9.10 10.52
N VAL A 165 -0.06 -8.71 9.38
CA VAL A 165 0.67 -7.45 9.23
C VAL A 165 -0.26 -6.25 9.49
N ALA A 166 -1.50 -6.29 8.98
CA ALA A 166 -2.52 -5.27 9.27
C ALA A 166 -2.86 -5.20 10.75
N PHE A 167 -3.05 -6.34 11.40
CA PHE A 167 -3.30 -6.39 12.82
C PHE A 167 -2.14 -5.80 13.64
N MET A 168 -0.89 -6.14 13.31
CA MET A 168 0.30 -5.60 13.97
C MET A 168 0.39 -4.07 13.82
N TYR A 169 0.20 -3.54 12.61
CA TYR A 169 0.20 -2.09 12.40
C TYR A 169 -0.98 -1.41 13.09
N GLY A 170 -2.17 -2.02 13.07
CA GLY A 170 -3.34 -1.54 13.80
C GLY A 170 -3.08 -1.45 15.31
N MET A 171 -2.48 -2.48 15.90
CA MET A 171 -2.06 -2.47 17.31
C MET A 171 -1.02 -1.37 17.59
N PHE A 172 -0.01 -1.24 16.72
CA PHE A 172 1.00 -0.18 16.84
C PHE A 172 0.34 1.21 16.83
N PHE A 173 -0.52 1.49 15.85
CA PHE A 173 -1.25 2.75 15.78
C PHE A 173 -2.16 2.98 16.98
N LEU A 174 -2.83 1.94 17.48
CA LEU A 174 -3.66 2.04 18.67
C LEU A 174 -2.83 2.45 19.89
N VAL A 175 -1.68 1.80 20.12
CA VAL A 175 -0.78 2.12 21.24
C VAL A 175 -0.30 3.57 21.13
N VAL A 176 0.14 3.99 19.95
CA VAL A 176 0.57 5.36 19.70
C VAL A 176 -0.58 6.35 19.92
N ALA A 177 -1.77 6.09 19.38
CA ALA A 177 -2.93 6.97 19.48
C ALA A 177 -3.43 7.13 20.93
N VAL A 178 -3.57 6.02 21.66
CA VAL A 178 -3.96 6.04 23.08
C VAL A 178 -2.91 6.77 23.91
N GLY A 179 -1.62 6.54 23.65
CA GLY A 179 -0.54 7.27 24.30
C GLY A 179 -0.62 8.78 24.07
N LYS A 180 -0.92 9.21 22.84
CA LYS A 180 -1.11 10.64 22.53
C LYS A 180 -2.28 11.27 23.30
N MET A 181 -3.32 10.52 23.65
CA MET A 181 -4.43 11.03 24.47
C MET A 181 -4.05 11.20 25.94
N LEU A 182 -3.10 10.42 26.45
CA LEU A 182 -2.72 10.40 27.87
C LEU A 182 -1.53 11.33 28.17
N VAL A 183 -0.71 11.65 27.16
CA VAL A 183 0.52 12.42 27.33
C VAL A 183 0.27 13.91 27.04
N PRO A 184 0.70 14.84 27.92
CA PRO A 184 0.61 16.28 27.66
C PRO A 184 1.32 16.67 26.36
N GLY A 185 0.76 17.67 25.65
CA GLY A 185 1.20 18.08 24.31
C GLY A 185 2.71 18.32 24.14
N GLU A 186 3.35 18.84 25.18
CA GLU A 186 4.80 19.13 25.19
C GLU A 186 5.68 17.89 25.11
N TRP A 187 5.19 16.74 25.58
CA TRP A 187 5.93 15.47 25.62
C TRP A 187 5.61 14.53 24.46
N LEU A 188 4.67 14.89 23.58
CA LEU A 188 4.21 14.02 22.48
C LEU A 188 5.37 13.53 21.60
N LYS A 189 6.29 14.43 21.23
CA LYS A 189 7.44 14.09 20.38
C LYS A 189 8.41 13.12 21.08
N SER A 190 8.64 13.33 22.37
CA SER A 190 9.50 12.45 23.18
C SER A 190 8.86 11.07 23.38
N TYR A 191 7.54 11.04 23.57
CA TYR A 191 6.75 9.82 23.67
C TYR A 191 6.81 8.97 22.39
N GLU A 192 6.63 9.59 21.22
CA GLU A 192 6.71 8.90 19.92
C GLU A 192 8.07 8.24 19.68
N ILE A 193 9.16 8.97 19.96
CA ILE A 193 10.53 8.45 19.82
C ILE A 193 10.75 7.30 20.81
N PHE A 194 10.34 7.49 22.06
CA PHE A 194 10.49 6.48 23.11
C PHE A 194 9.72 5.20 22.77
N ILE A 195 8.43 5.29 22.42
CA ILE A 195 7.60 4.11 22.15
C ILE A 195 8.09 3.35 20.90
N THR A 196 8.52 4.08 19.86
CA THR A 196 9.07 3.47 18.64
C THR A 196 10.36 2.71 18.96
N PHE A 197 11.26 3.33 19.72
CA PHE A 197 12.53 2.70 20.11
C PHE A 197 12.32 1.53 21.07
N PHE A 198 11.39 1.67 22.02
CA PHE A 198 11.02 0.61 22.94
C PHE A 198 10.47 -0.62 22.20
N ILE A 199 9.53 -0.42 21.26
CA ILE A 199 8.99 -1.50 20.43
C ILE A 199 10.10 -2.14 19.59
N ALA A 200 10.97 -1.34 18.96
CA ALA A 200 12.10 -1.85 18.18
C ALA A 200 13.08 -2.68 19.02
N ILE A 201 13.38 -2.25 20.24
CA ILE A 201 14.22 -3.01 21.19
C ILE A 201 13.53 -4.31 21.58
N VAL A 202 12.26 -4.28 21.96
CA VAL A 202 11.52 -5.49 22.38
C VAL A 202 11.50 -6.51 21.26
N PHE A 203 11.17 -6.10 20.02
CA PHE A 203 11.24 -6.97 18.85
C PHE A 203 12.66 -7.45 18.54
N GLY A 204 13.66 -6.57 18.66
CA GLY A 204 15.07 -6.92 18.45
C GLY A 204 15.56 -7.99 19.44
N ILE A 205 15.23 -7.83 20.73
CA ILE A 205 15.55 -8.80 21.78
C ILE A 205 14.84 -10.12 21.49
N LEU A 206 13.53 -10.10 21.18
CA LEU A 206 12.78 -11.32 20.86
C LEU A 206 13.41 -12.08 19.68
N MET A 207 13.80 -11.37 18.62
CA MET A 207 14.49 -11.96 17.47
C MET A 207 15.84 -12.57 17.82
N ILE A 208 16.67 -11.84 18.60
CA ILE A 208 17.97 -12.34 19.06
C ILE A 208 17.78 -13.59 19.92
N VAL A 209 16.83 -13.59 20.85
CA VAL A 209 16.52 -14.74 21.71
C VAL A 209 16.13 -15.96 20.87
N VAL A 210 15.27 -15.80 19.87
CA VAL A 210 14.91 -16.89 18.95
C VAL A 210 16.12 -17.43 18.19
N ILE A 211 16.99 -16.55 17.67
CA ILE A 211 18.20 -16.94 16.94
C ILE A 211 19.17 -17.70 17.86
N VAL A 212 19.43 -17.17 19.06
CA VAL A 212 20.33 -17.78 20.05
C VAL A 212 19.81 -19.16 20.47
N LEU A 213 18.53 -19.26 20.85
CA LEU A 213 17.92 -20.54 21.23
C LEU A 213 17.96 -21.56 20.08
N LYS A 214 17.79 -21.12 18.83
CA LYS A 214 17.89 -21.97 17.64
C LYS A 214 19.32 -22.42 17.33
N GLN A 215 20.34 -21.64 17.71
CA GLN A 215 21.76 -22.02 17.58
C GLN A 215 22.19 -22.98 18.70
N MET A 216 21.57 -22.88 19.89
CA MET A 216 21.82 -23.75 21.05
C MET A 216 21.14 -25.14 20.93
N LYS A 217 21.20 -25.78 19.76
CA LYS A 217 20.55 -27.08 19.47
C LYS A 217 21.01 -28.24 20.35
N LYS A 218 22.13 -28.10 21.06
CA LYS A 218 22.71 -29.17 21.91
C LYS A 218 22.03 -29.30 23.28
N SER A 219 21.24 -28.31 23.71
CA SER A 219 20.52 -28.34 24.99
C SER A 219 19.04 -28.61 24.77
N HIS A 220 18.53 -29.71 25.34
CA HIS A 220 17.11 -30.08 25.24
C HIS A 220 16.17 -29.00 25.81
N LYS A 221 16.58 -28.27 26.85
CA LYS A 221 15.82 -27.14 27.39
C LYS A 221 15.79 -25.96 26.41
N ALA A 222 16.91 -25.64 25.77
CA ALA A 222 16.99 -24.55 24.81
C ALA A 222 16.16 -24.83 23.55
N GLU A 223 16.13 -26.08 23.09
CA GLU A 223 15.29 -26.53 21.99
C GLU A 223 13.79 -26.39 22.32
N LYS A 224 13.36 -26.87 23.49
CA LYS A 224 11.97 -26.75 23.96
C LYS A 224 11.53 -25.28 24.06
N TRP A 225 12.34 -24.44 24.71
CA TRP A 225 12.01 -23.01 24.88
C TRP A 225 12.08 -22.25 23.56
N GLY A 226 13.03 -22.55 22.68
CA GLY A 226 13.11 -21.97 21.35
C GLY A 226 11.86 -22.29 20.52
N PHE A 227 11.41 -23.55 20.56
CA PHE A 227 10.16 -23.97 19.91
C PHE A 227 8.94 -23.25 20.51
N LEU A 228 8.79 -23.28 21.85
CA LEU A 228 7.64 -22.68 22.53
C LEU A 228 7.56 -21.17 22.30
N LEU A 229 8.70 -20.48 22.36
CA LEU A 229 8.78 -19.04 22.10
C LEU A 229 8.40 -18.74 20.65
N ASN A 230 8.95 -19.46 19.67
CA ASN A 230 8.60 -19.26 18.26
C ASN A 230 7.11 -19.53 18.00
N TYR A 231 6.56 -20.59 18.60
CA TYR A 231 5.13 -20.90 18.51
C TYR A 231 4.26 -19.78 19.11
N ARG A 232 4.57 -19.31 20.32
CA ARG A 232 3.84 -18.20 20.97
C ARG A 232 3.99 -16.88 20.22
N MET A 233 5.17 -16.58 19.70
CA MET A 233 5.40 -15.40 18.85
C MET A 233 4.54 -15.43 17.59
N SER A 234 4.44 -16.59 16.94
CA SER A 234 3.54 -16.77 15.79
C SER A 234 2.07 -16.53 16.17
N GLN A 235 1.63 -16.98 17.36
CA GLN A 235 0.28 -16.70 17.86
C GLN A 235 0.05 -15.22 18.18
N LEU A 236 1.05 -14.50 18.69
CA LEU A 236 0.95 -13.06 18.97
C LEU A 236 0.91 -12.20 17.70
N ILE A 237 1.67 -12.57 16.69
CA ILE A 237 1.70 -11.88 15.39
C ILE A 237 0.39 -12.13 14.62
N PHE A 238 -0.17 -13.34 14.73
CA PHE A 238 -1.38 -13.76 14.03
C PHE A 238 -2.48 -14.22 15.00
N PRO A 239 -3.00 -13.38 15.91
CA PRO A 239 -3.89 -13.84 16.98
C PRO A 239 -5.21 -14.39 16.43
N LEU A 240 -5.78 -13.71 15.43
CA LEU A 240 -7.04 -14.10 14.80
C LEU A 240 -6.97 -15.46 14.09
N ILE A 241 -5.78 -15.86 13.62
CA ILE A 241 -5.58 -17.07 12.80
C ILE A 241 -4.54 -18.02 13.42
N SER A 242 -4.26 -17.83 14.70
CA SER A 242 -3.22 -18.54 15.45
C SER A 242 -3.35 -20.07 15.41
N LYS A 243 -4.57 -20.57 15.23
CA LYS A 243 -4.86 -22.00 15.07
C LYS A 243 -4.65 -22.50 13.65
N ALA A 244 -5.01 -21.75 12.61
CA ALA A 244 -4.94 -22.23 11.22
C ALA A 244 -3.53 -22.14 10.63
N THR A 245 -2.75 -21.12 11.01
CA THR A 245 -1.39 -20.90 10.48
C THR A 245 -0.46 -22.11 10.69
N PRO A 246 -0.42 -22.76 11.87
CA PRO A 246 0.36 -23.98 12.07
C PRO A 246 -0.04 -25.12 11.13
N TYR A 247 -1.34 -25.36 10.90
CA TYR A 247 -1.78 -26.43 10.00
C TYR A 247 -1.26 -26.21 8.58
N LEU A 248 -1.38 -24.99 8.05
CA LEU A 248 -0.89 -24.66 6.71
C LEU A 248 0.63 -24.77 6.62
N MET A 249 1.34 -24.10 7.52
CA MET A 249 2.81 -24.02 7.48
C MET A 249 3.45 -25.40 7.70
N TYR A 250 3.00 -26.18 8.68
CA TYR A 250 3.56 -27.50 8.93
C TYR A 250 3.15 -28.53 7.88
N THR A 251 1.99 -28.39 7.24
CA THR A 251 1.64 -29.22 6.06
C THR A 251 2.61 -28.96 4.92
N PHE A 252 2.93 -27.70 4.62
CA PHE A 252 3.92 -27.39 3.60
C PHE A 252 5.33 -27.82 3.99
N TYR A 253 5.75 -27.58 5.24
CA TYR A 253 7.08 -27.97 5.72
C TYR A 253 7.32 -29.48 5.77
N SER A 254 6.27 -30.28 5.94
CA SER A 254 6.36 -31.74 5.95
C SER A 254 6.28 -32.36 4.55
N ASN A 255 5.54 -31.76 3.62
CA ASN A 255 5.29 -32.35 2.30
C ASN A 255 6.19 -31.79 1.19
N LEU A 256 6.73 -30.58 1.34
CA LEU A 256 7.63 -29.99 0.34
C LEU A 256 9.09 -30.22 0.74
N SER A 257 9.93 -30.48 -0.28
CA SER A 257 11.37 -30.60 -0.04
C SER A 257 11.93 -29.29 0.52
N ARG A 258 12.90 -29.39 1.44
CA ARG A 258 13.59 -28.22 2.01
C ARG A 258 14.18 -27.29 0.94
N ARG A 259 14.67 -27.88 -0.16
CA ARG A 259 15.22 -27.13 -1.30
C ARG A 259 14.13 -26.34 -2.03
N THR A 260 12.98 -26.97 -2.30
CA THR A 260 11.83 -26.31 -2.94
C THR A 260 11.34 -25.14 -2.09
N LEU A 261 11.12 -25.37 -0.79
CA LEU A 261 10.71 -24.31 0.13
C LEU A 261 11.70 -23.14 0.16
N MET A 262 12.99 -23.44 0.21
CA MET A 262 14.04 -22.41 0.23
C MET A 262 14.06 -21.59 -1.07
N VAL A 263 14.04 -22.26 -2.23
CA VAL A 263 14.05 -21.58 -3.54
C VAL A 263 12.78 -20.74 -3.72
N SER A 264 11.60 -21.28 -3.42
CA SER A 264 10.33 -20.55 -3.50
C SER A 264 10.30 -19.35 -2.55
N SER A 265 10.81 -19.49 -1.33
CA SER A 265 10.88 -18.38 -0.37
C SER A 265 11.84 -17.29 -0.83
N ILE A 266 13.00 -17.65 -1.41
CA ILE A 266 13.96 -16.68 -1.96
C ILE A 266 13.34 -15.95 -3.15
N LEU A 267 12.64 -16.66 -4.04
CA LEU A 267 11.97 -16.07 -5.20
C LEU A 267 10.90 -15.05 -4.75
N ILE A 268 9.98 -15.47 -3.88
CA ILE A 268 8.90 -14.61 -3.37
C ILE A 268 9.48 -13.44 -2.57
N GLY A 269 10.50 -13.68 -1.74
CA GLY A 269 11.18 -12.64 -0.95
C GLY A 269 11.91 -11.62 -1.82
N THR A 270 12.56 -12.06 -2.89
CA THR A 270 13.23 -11.17 -3.85
C THR A 270 12.21 -10.34 -4.62
N LEU A 271 11.12 -10.96 -5.08
CA LEU A 271 10.01 -10.26 -5.72
C LEU A 271 9.42 -9.20 -4.77
N PHE A 272 9.15 -9.57 -3.52
CA PHE A 272 8.67 -8.65 -2.50
C PHE A 272 9.64 -7.49 -2.27
N ALA A 273 10.94 -7.74 -2.16
CA ALA A 273 11.94 -6.69 -1.98
C ALA A 273 11.98 -5.71 -3.15
N VAL A 274 11.92 -6.21 -4.40
CA VAL A 274 11.87 -5.36 -5.61
C VAL A 274 10.61 -4.50 -5.62
N LEU A 275 9.45 -5.08 -5.34
CA LEU A 275 8.18 -4.36 -5.26
C LEU A 275 8.19 -3.32 -4.12
N LEU A 276 8.73 -3.68 -2.95
CA LEU A 276 8.84 -2.78 -1.80
C LEU A 276 9.67 -1.55 -2.14
N VAL A 277 10.84 -1.72 -2.78
CA VAL A 277 11.70 -0.61 -3.20
C VAL A 277 11.02 0.22 -4.30
N SER A 278 10.30 -0.42 -5.23
CA SER A 278 9.54 0.28 -6.27
C SER A 278 8.43 1.15 -5.67
N ASN A 279 7.56 0.58 -4.82
CA ASN A 279 6.43 1.27 -4.20
C ASN A 279 6.89 2.38 -3.22
N SER A 280 8.03 2.18 -2.55
CA SER A 280 8.61 3.19 -1.65
C SER A 280 9.16 4.40 -2.40
N ASN A 281 9.70 4.20 -3.61
CA ASN A 281 10.23 5.28 -4.44
C ASN A 281 9.12 6.10 -5.10
N ASP A 282 8.01 5.47 -5.51
CA ASP A 282 6.86 6.16 -6.11
C ASP A 282 6.22 7.17 -5.16
N SER A 283 6.28 6.93 -3.84
CA SER A 283 5.68 7.82 -2.82
C SER A 283 6.43 9.14 -2.59
N TYR A 284 7.72 9.23 -2.96
CA TYR A 284 8.55 10.42 -2.66
C TYR A 284 9.43 10.91 -3.81
N THR A 285 9.64 10.10 -4.84
CA THR A 285 10.59 10.43 -5.91
C THR A 285 9.97 10.18 -7.26
N ARG A 286 10.07 11.16 -8.16
CA ARG A 286 9.67 11.04 -9.58
C ARG A 286 10.52 10.03 -10.38
N LYS A 287 11.43 9.29 -9.72
CA LYS A 287 12.35 8.34 -10.35
C LYS A 287 11.79 6.93 -10.24
N LYS A 288 10.98 6.53 -11.22
CA LYS A 288 10.60 5.13 -11.39
C LYS A 288 11.85 4.31 -11.74
N ILE A 289 12.09 3.22 -11.01
CA ILE A 289 13.25 2.32 -11.22
C ILE A 289 13.25 1.76 -12.64
N VAL A 290 12.07 1.54 -13.22
CA VAL A 290 11.87 0.92 -14.54
C VAL A 290 11.53 1.98 -15.63
N GLY A 291 11.57 3.28 -15.30
CA GLY A 291 11.18 4.38 -16.19
C GLY A 291 12.37 5.25 -16.61
N THR A 292 13.37 4.66 -17.28
CA THR A 292 14.63 5.36 -17.63
C THR A 292 14.53 6.20 -18.91
N ARG A 293 13.53 7.10 -19.00
CA ARG A 293 13.56 8.15 -20.03
C ARG A 293 14.54 9.25 -19.62
N SER A 294 15.82 9.09 -19.96
CA SER A 294 16.94 9.92 -19.49
C SER A 294 16.76 11.43 -19.64
N TYR A 295 16.10 11.88 -20.72
CA TYR A 295 15.79 13.30 -20.97
C TYR A 295 14.55 13.79 -20.22
N PHE A 296 13.61 12.91 -19.89
CA PHE A 296 12.34 13.25 -19.23
C PHE A 296 12.45 13.15 -17.69
N SER A 297 13.16 12.14 -17.18
CA SER A 297 13.32 11.88 -15.75
C SER A 297 14.29 12.83 -15.04
N LYS A 298 15.05 13.63 -15.80
CA LYS A 298 15.98 14.66 -15.30
C LYS A 298 15.46 16.10 -15.50
N GLY A 299 14.26 16.28 -16.05
CA GLY A 299 13.70 17.60 -16.33
C GLY A 299 13.40 18.42 -15.06
N SER A 300 13.46 19.75 -15.16
CA SER A 300 13.08 20.65 -14.07
C SER A 300 11.56 20.80 -13.98
N ALA A 301 11.04 21.11 -12.77
CA ALA A 301 9.61 21.33 -12.56
C ALA A 301 9.04 22.49 -13.39
N ALA A 302 9.86 23.49 -13.76
CA ALA A 302 9.43 24.64 -14.56
C ALA A 302 9.09 24.29 -16.04
N HIS A 303 9.56 23.14 -16.52
CA HIS A 303 9.31 22.64 -17.88
C HIS A 303 8.48 21.35 -17.89
N LEU A 304 7.88 21.00 -16.75
CA LEU A 304 7.03 19.82 -16.61
C LEU A 304 5.60 20.25 -16.29
N LEU A 305 4.66 19.78 -17.09
CA LEU A 305 3.25 19.94 -16.81
C LEU A 305 2.78 18.75 -15.96
N GLN A 306 2.67 18.96 -14.65
CA GLN A 306 2.22 17.93 -13.71
C GLN A 306 0.70 17.98 -13.61
N SER A 307 0.01 16.93 -14.06
CA SER A 307 -1.46 16.82 -14.09
C SER A 307 -2.12 17.19 -12.76
N ASP A 308 -1.50 16.82 -11.64
CA ASP A 308 -2.05 16.99 -10.29
C ASP A 308 -2.25 18.45 -9.88
N TYR A 309 -1.65 19.39 -10.61
CA TYR A 309 -1.74 20.84 -10.37
C TYR A 309 -2.86 21.54 -11.15
N TYR A 310 -3.55 20.84 -12.05
CA TYR A 310 -4.56 21.45 -12.92
C TYR A 310 -5.88 20.69 -12.82
N GLU A 311 -6.97 21.39 -12.47
CA GLU A 311 -8.28 20.76 -12.24
C GLU A 311 -8.85 20.08 -13.49
N ASN A 312 -8.50 20.52 -14.70
CA ASN A 312 -8.95 19.92 -15.95
C ASN A 312 -8.20 18.63 -16.34
N LEU A 313 -6.99 18.40 -15.78
CA LEU A 313 -6.14 17.25 -16.12
C LEU A 313 -6.08 16.20 -15.01
N ARG A 314 -6.30 16.61 -13.76
CA ARG A 314 -6.31 15.74 -12.59
C ARG A 314 -7.54 14.83 -12.62
N ASP A 315 -7.38 13.57 -12.21
CA ASP A 315 -8.55 12.71 -11.95
C ASP A 315 -9.37 13.30 -10.80
N ALA A 316 -10.66 13.50 -11.03
CA ALA A 316 -11.60 14.04 -10.06
C ALA A 316 -11.56 13.30 -8.70
N HIS A 317 -11.30 11.99 -8.71
CA HIS A 317 -11.27 11.13 -7.52
C HIS A 317 -9.95 11.22 -6.74
N ASP A 318 -8.87 11.68 -7.38
CA ASP A 318 -7.60 11.87 -6.68
C ASP A 318 -7.70 13.07 -5.72
N PRO A 319 -7.17 12.99 -4.50
CA PRO A 319 -7.19 14.10 -3.57
C PRO A 319 -6.22 15.21 -3.98
N VAL A 320 -6.53 16.45 -3.58
CA VAL A 320 -5.63 17.58 -3.81
C VAL A 320 -4.63 17.65 -2.65
N GLU A 321 -3.39 17.20 -2.89
CA GLU A 321 -2.35 17.13 -1.85
C GLU A 321 -1.65 18.46 -1.56
N HIS A 322 -1.53 19.33 -2.56
CA HIS A 322 -0.69 20.54 -2.49
C HIS A 322 -1.45 21.79 -2.88
N LEU A 323 -1.66 21.99 -4.18
CA LEU A 323 -2.30 23.17 -4.73
C LEU A 323 -2.76 22.86 -6.15
N THR A 324 -3.76 23.60 -6.61
CA THR A 324 -4.28 23.48 -7.97
C THR A 324 -4.66 24.84 -8.54
N ILE A 325 -4.64 24.92 -9.87
CA ILE A 325 -5.25 26.00 -10.66
C ILE A 325 -6.34 25.43 -11.57
N GLN A 326 -7.20 26.31 -12.11
CA GLN A 326 -8.37 25.88 -12.88
C GLN A 326 -8.03 25.07 -14.13
N SER A 327 -6.96 25.43 -14.85
CA SER A 327 -6.52 24.75 -16.07
C SER A 327 -5.09 25.13 -16.44
N ASP A 328 -4.44 24.30 -17.25
CA ASP A 328 -3.20 24.64 -17.94
C ASP A 328 -3.40 25.76 -18.98
N ILE A 329 -4.60 25.88 -19.54
CA ILE A 329 -5.01 26.98 -20.42
C ILE A 329 -6.10 27.78 -19.72
N VAL A 330 -5.73 28.96 -19.24
CA VAL A 330 -6.61 29.88 -18.52
C VAL A 330 -7.20 30.89 -19.47
N LYS A 331 -8.51 31.05 -19.43
CA LYS A 331 -9.23 32.00 -20.30
C LYS A 331 -9.83 33.18 -19.55
N GLU A 332 -10.08 32.98 -18.27
CA GLU A 332 -10.66 33.98 -17.39
C GLU A 332 -9.63 35.06 -17.03
N PRO A 333 -10.07 36.29 -16.72
CA PRO A 333 -9.19 37.41 -16.33
C PRO A 333 -8.48 37.21 -14.98
N PHE A 334 -8.70 36.06 -14.33
CA PHE A 334 -8.10 35.72 -13.05
C PHE A 334 -7.61 34.27 -13.02
N LEU A 335 -6.56 34.05 -12.24
CA LEU A 335 -6.04 32.73 -11.90
C LEU A 335 -6.63 32.29 -10.55
N LYS A 336 -7.35 31.16 -10.54
CA LYS A 336 -7.94 30.56 -9.35
C LYS A 336 -6.90 29.66 -8.68
N LEU A 337 -6.18 30.18 -7.69
CA LEU A 337 -5.18 29.43 -6.94
C LEU A 337 -5.82 28.81 -5.69
N PHE A 338 -5.95 27.50 -5.66
CA PHE A 338 -6.31 26.74 -4.46
C PHE A 338 -5.05 26.12 -3.84
N ILE A 339 -4.88 26.24 -2.53
CA ILE A 339 -3.79 25.62 -1.76
C ILE A 339 -4.42 24.73 -0.69
N ALA A 340 -4.13 23.44 -0.73
CA ALA A 340 -4.62 22.47 0.24
C ALA A 340 -4.02 22.71 1.63
N TYR A 341 -4.85 22.48 2.64
CA TYR A 341 -4.51 22.58 4.05
C TYR A 341 -4.63 21.19 4.71
N PRO A 342 -3.61 20.32 4.55
CA PRO A 342 -3.61 19.03 5.22
C PRO A 342 -3.35 19.21 6.72
N LYS A 343 -3.94 18.36 7.57
CA LYS A 343 -3.86 18.43 9.04
C LYS A 343 -2.42 18.48 9.57
N ARG A 344 -1.48 17.82 8.88
CA ARG A 344 -0.04 17.88 9.22
C ARG A 344 0.54 19.30 9.27
N LEU A 345 -0.10 20.26 8.58
CA LEU A 345 0.33 21.64 8.54
C LEU A 345 0.03 22.37 9.85
N ASP A 346 -0.94 21.91 10.65
CA ASP A 346 -1.31 22.47 11.97
C ASP A 346 -0.08 22.60 12.87
N PHE A 347 0.68 21.52 13.00
CA PHE A 347 1.91 21.48 13.80
C PHE A 347 2.93 22.57 13.39
N ARG A 348 2.99 22.91 12.10
CA ARG A 348 3.90 23.94 11.61
C ARG A 348 3.32 25.34 11.71
N LEU A 349 2.01 25.48 11.52
CA LEU A 349 1.31 26.75 11.70
C LEU A 349 1.31 27.17 13.16
N GLU A 350 1.18 26.26 14.12
CA GLU A 350 1.30 26.56 15.55
C GLU A 350 2.69 27.13 15.92
N GLN A 351 3.73 26.71 15.22
CA GLN A 351 5.10 27.21 15.43
C GLN A 351 5.35 28.56 14.75
N PHE A 352 4.71 28.81 13.60
CA PHE A 352 4.95 29.99 12.77
C PHE A 352 3.96 31.13 13.06
N CYS A 353 2.69 30.79 13.26
CA CYS A 353 1.59 31.70 13.58
C CYS A 353 1.42 31.80 15.09
N LYS A 354 1.53 33.01 15.64
CA LYS A 354 1.14 33.24 17.03
C LYS A 354 -0.36 32.98 17.20
N PRO A 355 -0.82 32.41 18.33
CA PRO A 355 -2.26 32.25 18.57
C PRO A 355 -2.96 33.60 18.55
N ALA A 356 -4.17 33.64 17.99
CA ALA A 356 -4.99 34.84 17.95
C ALA A 356 -5.44 35.21 19.37
N ILE A 357 -5.09 36.42 19.83
CA ILE A 357 -5.57 36.96 21.10
C ILE A 357 -6.87 37.72 20.80
N VAL A 358 -7.99 37.20 21.29
CA VAL A 358 -9.31 37.80 21.09
C VAL A 358 -9.98 38.04 22.43
N ASP A 359 -10.53 39.23 22.64
CA ASP A 359 -11.26 39.57 23.86
C ASP A 359 -12.54 38.71 23.97
N THR A 360 -12.69 38.03 25.11
CA THR A 360 -13.83 37.16 25.40
C THR A 360 -15.15 37.93 25.54
N LYS A 361 -15.10 39.26 25.72
CA LYS A 361 -16.27 40.14 25.80
C LYS A 361 -16.95 40.39 24.45
N ILE A 362 -16.26 40.13 23.34
CA ILE A 362 -16.81 40.32 21.98
C ILE A 362 -17.79 39.17 21.67
N PRO A 363 -18.89 39.39 20.91
CA PRO A 363 -19.78 38.32 20.48
C PRO A 363 -19.04 37.20 19.71
N LYS A 364 -19.44 35.94 19.93
CA LYS A 364 -18.80 34.76 19.30
C LYS A 364 -18.62 34.86 17.77
N PRO A 365 -19.56 35.41 16.98
CA PRO A 365 -19.37 35.57 15.53
C PRO A 365 -18.18 36.47 15.18
N ALA A 366 -18.11 37.66 15.79
CA ALA A 366 -17.01 38.60 15.58
C ALA A 366 -15.67 38.03 16.09
N GLN A 367 -15.67 37.24 17.18
CA GLN A 367 -14.47 36.54 17.60
C GLN A 367 -13.96 35.53 16.56
N ARG A 368 -14.87 34.82 15.88
CA ARG A 368 -14.49 33.87 14.80
C ARG A 368 -13.90 34.62 13.61
N GLU A 369 -14.55 35.69 13.18
CA GLU A 369 -14.07 36.53 12.08
C GLU A 369 -12.66 37.08 12.34
N MET A 370 -12.40 37.59 13.56
CA MET A 370 -11.06 38.04 13.96
C MET A 370 -10.02 36.91 13.93
N ARG A 371 -10.37 35.71 14.39
CA ARG A 371 -9.48 34.54 14.33
C ARG A 371 -9.20 34.15 12.88
N ASP A 372 -10.23 34.07 12.06
CA ASP A 372 -10.12 33.69 10.65
C ASP A 372 -9.23 34.69 9.89
N ALA A 373 -9.46 35.99 10.08
CA ALA A 373 -8.62 37.04 9.49
C ALA A 373 -7.16 36.94 9.94
N HIS A 374 -6.90 36.67 11.23
CA HIS A 374 -5.56 36.50 11.78
C HIS A 374 -4.83 35.29 11.16
N TYR A 375 -5.51 34.14 11.04
CA TYR A 375 -4.92 32.94 10.45
C TYR A 375 -4.70 33.07 8.93
N LEU A 376 -5.66 33.66 8.20
CA LEU A 376 -5.50 33.97 6.76
C LEU A 376 -4.35 34.96 6.52
N ALA A 377 -4.17 35.95 7.38
CA ALA A 377 -3.01 36.84 7.34
C ALA A 377 -1.69 36.07 7.58
N CYS A 378 -1.68 35.09 8.47
CA CYS A 378 -0.51 34.23 8.67
C CYS A 378 -0.19 33.40 7.41
N PHE A 379 -1.21 32.80 6.76
CA PHE A 379 -1.04 32.10 5.50
C PHE A 379 -0.44 33.01 4.41
N LYS A 380 -0.87 34.28 4.34
CA LYS A 380 -0.28 35.28 3.44
C LYS A 380 1.19 35.55 3.71
N GLN A 381 1.63 35.53 4.97
CA GLN A 381 3.05 35.67 5.31
C GLN A 381 3.87 34.42 4.96
N MET A 382 3.24 33.24 5.04
CA MET A 382 3.84 31.94 4.81
C MET A 382 4.09 31.65 3.32
N TYR A 383 3.10 31.93 2.46
CA TYR A 383 3.16 31.66 1.02
C TYR A 383 3.59 32.91 0.25
N GLN A 384 4.68 32.80 -0.50
CA GLN A 384 5.11 33.81 -1.45
C GLN A 384 4.75 33.34 -2.86
N VAL A 385 3.85 34.07 -3.52
CA VAL A 385 3.36 33.75 -4.86
C VAL A 385 4.01 34.69 -5.87
N PHE A 386 4.49 34.13 -6.97
CA PHE A 386 5.11 34.87 -8.06
C PHE A 386 4.49 34.45 -9.39
N ILE A 387 4.27 35.39 -10.29
CA ILE A 387 3.96 35.13 -11.69
C ILE A 387 5.11 35.69 -12.52
N ASN A 388 5.76 34.86 -13.33
CA ASN A 388 6.92 35.25 -14.15
C ASN A 388 8.00 35.99 -13.34
N GLN A 389 8.30 35.48 -12.13
CA GLN A 389 9.23 36.05 -11.15
C GLN A 389 8.79 37.37 -10.49
N GLN A 390 7.66 37.96 -10.89
CA GLN A 390 7.11 39.13 -10.22
C GLN A 390 6.28 38.72 -8.99
N PRO A 391 6.52 39.29 -7.80
CA PRO A 391 5.78 38.94 -6.59
C PRO A 391 4.35 39.49 -6.63
N ILE A 392 3.39 38.67 -6.19
CA ILE A 392 2.00 39.09 -6.00
C ILE A 392 1.80 39.48 -4.52
N GLU A 393 1.72 40.78 -4.24
CA GLU A 393 1.60 41.29 -2.87
C GLU A 393 0.16 41.27 -2.33
N GLN A 394 -0.82 41.37 -3.22
CA GLN A 394 -2.23 41.43 -2.89
C GLN A 394 -2.91 40.06 -3.07
N LEU A 395 -2.60 39.12 -2.18
CA LEU A 395 -3.33 37.85 -2.06
C LEU A 395 -4.46 37.99 -1.04
N ASN A 396 -5.70 37.80 -1.50
CA ASN A 396 -6.89 37.74 -0.67
C ASN A 396 -7.29 36.27 -0.52
N PHE A 397 -6.75 35.62 0.51
CA PHE A 397 -7.09 34.24 0.80
C PHE A 397 -8.46 34.13 1.48
N MET A 398 -9.22 33.10 1.10
CA MET A 398 -10.45 32.68 1.77
C MET A 398 -10.35 31.19 2.09
N TYR A 399 -10.98 30.74 3.18
CA TYR A 399 -11.14 29.31 3.40
C TYR A 399 -12.05 28.70 2.32
N TYR A 400 -11.66 27.53 1.84
CA TYR A 400 -12.39 26.86 0.77
C TYR A 400 -12.35 25.36 0.97
N VAL A 401 -13.48 24.72 0.69
CA VAL A 401 -13.59 23.27 0.60
C VAL A 401 -13.71 22.92 -0.87
N HIS A 402 -12.74 22.17 -1.37
CA HIS A 402 -12.72 21.80 -2.77
C HIS A 402 -13.95 20.95 -3.12
N PRO A 403 -14.76 21.31 -4.14
CA PRO A 403 -16.08 20.72 -4.36
C PRO A 403 -16.00 19.24 -4.72
N THR A 404 -14.99 18.86 -5.51
CA THR A 404 -14.79 17.50 -6.02
C THR A 404 -14.01 16.65 -5.00
N SER A 405 -12.73 16.97 -4.76
CA SER A 405 -11.85 16.23 -3.84
C SER A 405 -12.17 16.37 -2.34
N LYS A 406 -13.07 17.27 -1.95
CA LYS A 406 -13.40 17.61 -0.54
C LYS A 406 -12.22 18.10 0.31
N ALA A 407 -11.06 18.33 -0.30
CA ALA A 407 -9.88 18.86 0.39
C ALA A 407 -10.18 20.24 0.98
N LYS A 408 -9.85 20.42 2.26
CA LYS A 408 -9.91 21.72 2.93
C LYS A 408 -8.66 22.51 2.58
N GLY A 409 -8.80 23.81 2.42
CA GLY A 409 -7.69 24.66 2.03
C GLY A 409 -8.03 26.14 2.06
N ILE A 410 -7.17 26.90 1.39
CA ILE A 410 -7.37 28.32 1.12
C ILE A 410 -7.40 28.55 -0.39
N ILE A 411 -8.17 29.54 -0.82
CA ILE A 411 -8.30 29.94 -2.21
C ILE A 411 -7.97 31.42 -2.37
N ALA A 412 -7.32 31.80 -3.46
CA ALA A 412 -7.14 33.17 -3.89
C ALA A 412 -7.43 33.31 -5.38
N TYR A 413 -7.94 34.48 -5.77
CA TYR A 413 -8.15 34.86 -7.16
C TYR A 413 -7.12 35.94 -7.51
N ILE A 414 -6.21 35.63 -8.43
CA ILE A 414 -5.12 36.52 -8.81
C ILE A 414 -5.48 37.14 -10.17
N PRO A 415 -5.62 38.46 -10.29
CA PRO A 415 -5.83 39.10 -11.59
C PRO A 415 -4.67 38.82 -12.53
N ILE A 416 -4.97 38.45 -13.78
CA ILE A 416 -3.97 38.14 -14.82
C ILE A 416 -4.24 38.88 -16.14
N ASP A 417 -5.12 39.88 -16.13
CA ASP A 417 -5.47 40.69 -17.30
C ASP A 417 -4.28 41.38 -17.97
N ASP A 418 -3.26 41.72 -17.17
CA ASP A 418 -2.04 42.39 -17.63
C ASP A 418 -1.05 41.43 -18.32
N LEU A 419 -1.31 40.12 -18.31
CA LEU A 419 -0.45 39.13 -18.96
C LEU A 419 -0.61 39.15 -20.49
N ILE A 420 0.48 38.82 -21.18
CA ILE A 420 0.50 38.79 -22.65
C ILE A 420 -0.38 37.64 -23.14
N ASN A 421 -1.37 37.97 -23.97
CA ASN A 421 -2.29 37.01 -24.57
C ASN A 421 -1.52 35.95 -25.40
N GLY A 422 -1.86 34.68 -25.21
CA GLY A 422 -1.24 33.54 -25.88
C GLY A 422 0.15 33.16 -25.36
N SER A 423 0.67 33.84 -24.32
CA SER A 423 2.01 33.55 -23.79
C SER A 423 2.00 32.43 -22.74
N LYS A 424 3.13 31.73 -22.67
CA LYS A 424 3.45 30.84 -21.54
C LYS A 424 3.82 31.70 -20.34
N ASN A 425 3.15 31.46 -19.23
CA ASN A 425 3.40 32.07 -17.93
C ASN A 425 3.83 31.00 -16.92
N LEU A 426 4.51 31.41 -15.86
CA LEU A 426 4.96 30.53 -14.79
C LEU A 426 4.49 31.06 -13.44
N LEU A 427 3.60 30.31 -12.80
CA LEU A 427 3.24 30.52 -11.40
C LEU A 427 4.25 29.79 -10.51
N GLN A 428 4.87 30.50 -9.58
CA GLN A 428 5.78 29.93 -8.59
C GLN A 428 5.29 30.24 -7.18
N ILE A 429 5.29 29.22 -6.31
CA ILE A 429 4.86 29.36 -4.93
C ILE A 429 5.96 28.85 -4.02
N LYS A 430 6.49 29.75 -3.18
CA LYS A 430 7.56 29.47 -2.22
C LYS A 430 7.03 29.56 -0.80
N THR A 431 7.37 28.58 0.04
CA THR A 431 6.97 28.56 1.45
C THR A 431 8.13 28.98 2.36
N LYS A 432 7.89 29.88 3.33
CA LYS A 432 8.90 30.32 4.32
C LYS A 432 9.15 29.35 5.48
N ILE A 433 8.49 28.20 5.50
CA ILE A 433 8.72 27.15 6.49
C ILE A 433 10.06 26.46 6.21
N PRO A 434 10.91 26.12 7.21
CA PRO A 434 12.10 25.29 7.01
C PRO A 434 11.73 23.83 6.73
N ASN A 435 12.36 23.18 5.75
CA ASN A 435 12.14 21.75 5.51
C ASN A 435 12.97 20.93 6.51
N PRO A 436 12.37 20.07 7.34
CA PRO A 436 13.13 19.25 8.29
C PRO A 436 14.12 18.28 7.63
N LEU A 437 13.96 18.00 6.34
CA LEU A 437 14.84 17.13 5.55
C LEU A 437 16.02 17.89 4.89
N ILE A 438 16.02 19.22 4.91
CA ILE A 438 17.06 20.05 4.26
C ILE A 438 17.91 20.73 5.35
N LYS A 439 19.24 20.51 5.33
CA LYS A 439 20.18 21.15 6.27
C LYS A 439 20.00 22.69 6.27
N LYS A 440 20.12 23.29 7.46
CA LYS A 440 19.92 24.70 7.89
C LYS A 440 20.24 25.88 6.95
N LYS A 441 20.80 25.71 5.74
CA LYS A 441 21.23 26.80 4.85
C LYS A 441 20.25 27.21 3.74
N GLN A 442 19.13 26.52 3.53
CA GLN A 442 18.08 26.97 2.59
C GLN A 442 16.79 27.29 3.37
N ARG A 443 16.40 28.57 3.36
CA ARG A 443 15.26 29.13 4.11
C ARG A 443 13.89 28.88 3.44
N THR A 444 13.84 28.16 2.32
CA THR A 444 12.61 27.85 1.56
C THR A 444 12.38 26.34 1.52
N ALA A 445 11.29 25.82 2.10
CA ALA A 445 11.04 24.38 2.16
C ALA A 445 10.53 23.75 0.86
N TYR A 446 9.60 24.43 0.18
CA TYR A 446 8.93 23.93 -1.00
C TYR A 446 8.82 25.06 -2.02
N GLU A 447 9.17 24.74 -3.26
CA GLU A 447 9.00 25.58 -4.43
C GLU A 447 8.15 24.80 -5.45
N TYR A 448 6.91 25.25 -5.63
CA TYR A 448 6.03 24.74 -6.68
C TYR A 448 6.19 25.61 -7.92
N SER A 449 6.15 25.00 -9.10
CA SER A 449 6.28 25.66 -10.39
C SER A 449 5.23 25.11 -11.34
N LEU A 450 4.35 25.98 -11.82
CA LEU A 450 3.17 25.64 -12.60
C LEU A 450 3.19 26.47 -13.89
N PRO A 451 3.63 25.89 -15.02
CA PRO A 451 3.50 26.55 -16.31
C PRO A 451 2.03 26.57 -16.76
N PHE A 452 1.52 27.73 -17.15
CA PHE A 452 0.16 27.88 -17.70
C PHE A 452 0.14 28.87 -18.87
N TRP A 453 -0.89 28.82 -19.71
CA TRP A 453 -1.08 29.73 -20.83
C TRP A 453 -2.30 30.58 -20.60
N TYR A 454 -2.18 31.89 -20.82
CA TYR A 454 -3.31 32.81 -20.71
C TYR A 454 -3.82 33.15 -22.11
N ILE A 455 -5.10 32.89 -22.37
CA ILE A 455 -5.77 33.23 -23.63
C ILE A 455 -6.99 34.07 -23.31
N LYS A 456 -6.91 35.38 -23.54
CA LYS A 456 -8.05 36.28 -23.34
C LYS A 456 -9.17 35.91 -24.30
N GLU A 457 -10.32 35.49 -23.78
CA GLU A 457 -11.53 35.34 -24.58
C GLU A 457 -11.94 36.71 -25.14
N LYS A 458 -12.23 36.73 -26.45
CA LYS A 458 -12.58 37.95 -27.19
C LYS A 458 -13.99 38.40 -26.90
#